data_AF-A0A960UJA2-F1
#
_entry.id   AF-A0A960UJA2-F1
#
_cell.length_a   1.000
_cell.length_b   1.000
_cell.length_c   1.000
_cell.angle_alpha   90.00
_cell.angle_beta   90.00
_cell.angle_gamma   90.00
#
_symmetry.space_group_name_H-M   'P 1'
#
loop_
_entity.id
_entity.type
_entity.pdbx_description
1 polymer ?
#
loop_
_entity_poly.entity_id
_entity_poly.type
_entity_poly.pdbx_seq_one_letter_code
_entity_poly.pdbx_strand_id
1 'polypeptide(L)'
;MIRRIIKVYGKRYAPLLACLLFLACPENDEDALMLHIYHSLNEEIASAVEGTEIPAEYLAALISLESHPAGNRDSQRFEPGVYERLLDLKYSGEPFGYIPRNQVQDLSDDKIHQLATSYGLTQIMGYHCLQLGCSIDDLKGEFHLMWAVAYIREHYGKKIAERDWEACFRIHNTGRADGTTSRKDYVERGLKRMEYYHKWMEKQGSVL
;
A
#
# COMPACT_ATOMS: atom_id res chain seq x y z
N MET A 1 88.14 -10.41 -6.73
CA MET A 1 87.97 -11.10 -5.44
C MET A 1 86.84 -10.40 -4.68
N ILE A 2 85.65 -11.03 -4.62
CA ILE A 2 84.60 -10.98 -3.57
C ILE A 2 84.01 -9.60 -3.15
N ARG A 3 82.73 -9.34 -3.47
CA ARG A 3 81.55 -9.36 -2.54
C ARG A 3 80.28 -8.80 -3.20
N ARG A 4 79.26 -9.68 -3.30
CA ARG A 4 77.83 -9.34 -3.44
C ARG A 4 77.36 -8.65 -2.16
N ILE A 5 76.53 -7.61 -2.26
CA ILE A 5 75.45 -7.34 -1.29
C ILE A 5 74.19 -6.93 -2.05
N ILE A 6 73.17 -7.77 -1.88
CA ILE A 6 71.79 -7.64 -2.34
C ILE A 6 71.10 -6.58 -1.47
N LYS A 7 70.45 -5.58 -2.07
CA LYS A 7 69.53 -4.69 -1.33
C LYS A 7 68.09 -4.90 -1.80
N VAL A 8 67.42 -5.63 -0.91
CA VAL A 8 66.00 -5.93 -0.70
C VAL A 8 65.00 -4.95 -1.33
N TYR A 9 64.03 -5.54 -2.02
CA TYR A 9 62.79 -4.97 -2.54
C TYR A 9 62.01 -4.17 -1.48
N GLY A 10 61.73 -2.90 -1.76
CA GLY A 10 60.75 -2.11 -1.00
C GLY A 10 59.34 -2.63 -1.25
N LYS A 11 58.69 -3.16 -0.20
CA LYS A 11 57.28 -3.54 -0.19
C LYS A 11 56.41 -2.31 -0.52
N ARG A 12 55.63 -2.40 -1.59
CA ARG A 12 54.47 -1.53 -1.82
C ARG A 12 53.44 -1.84 -0.73
N TYR A 13 53.20 -0.91 0.17
CA TYR A 13 52.02 -0.93 1.02
C TYR A 13 50.86 -0.37 0.19
N ALA A 14 50.00 -1.26 -0.33
CA ALA A 14 48.67 -0.87 -0.77
C ALA A 14 47.87 -0.50 0.49
N PRO A 15 47.17 0.65 0.53
CA PRO A 15 46.21 0.88 1.60
C PRO A 15 45.08 -0.13 1.42
N LEU A 16 44.89 -0.98 2.43
CA LEU A 16 43.70 -1.82 2.54
C LEU A 16 42.52 -0.85 2.69
N LEU A 17 41.77 -0.63 1.62
CA LEU A 17 40.49 0.06 1.70
C LEU A 17 39.56 -0.87 2.50
N ALA A 18 39.41 -0.60 3.79
CA ALA A 18 38.39 -1.24 4.59
C ALA A 18 37.03 -0.67 4.13
N CYS A 19 36.45 -1.28 3.09
CA CYS A 19 35.03 -1.12 2.81
C CYS A 19 34.28 -1.74 3.98
N LEU A 20 33.92 -0.91 4.97
CA LEU A 20 32.89 -1.25 5.94
C LEU A 20 31.59 -1.39 5.15
N LEU A 21 31.25 -2.63 4.75
CA LEU A 21 29.92 -2.98 4.30
C LEU A 21 29.00 -2.78 5.50
N PHE A 22 28.30 -1.64 5.53
CA PHE A 22 27.22 -1.40 6.48
C PHE A 22 26.04 -2.27 6.05
N LEU A 23 26.00 -3.50 6.56
CA LEU A 23 24.86 -4.40 6.39
C LEU A 23 23.60 -3.69 6.85
N ALA A 24 22.69 -3.45 5.93
CA ALA A 24 21.39 -2.87 6.18
C ALA A 24 20.44 -3.95 6.71
N CYS A 25 20.56 -4.32 7.98
CA CYS A 25 19.55 -5.16 8.62
C CYS A 25 18.29 -4.35 8.95
N PRO A 26 17.10 -4.97 8.94
CA PRO A 26 15.92 -4.35 9.51
C PRO A 26 16.13 -3.97 10.98
N GLU A 27 15.68 -2.77 11.36
CA GLU A 27 15.84 -2.18 12.68
C GLU A 27 14.83 -2.73 13.70
N ASN A 28 13.67 -3.21 13.23
CA ASN A 28 12.58 -3.78 14.02
C ASN A 28 11.57 -4.51 13.11
N ASP A 29 10.51 -5.06 13.71
CA ASP A 29 9.47 -5.83 13.00
C ASP A 29 8.71 -5.02 11.95
N GLU A 30 8.47 -3.73 12.18
CA GLU A 30 7.79 -2.86 11.21
C GLU A 30 8.67 -2.62 9.97
N ASP A 31 9.97 -2.44 10.19
CA ASP A 31 10.95 -2.30 9.12
C ASP A 31 11.12 -3.61 8.32
N ALA A 32 11.18 -4.74 9.01
CA ALA A 32 11.24 -6.07 8.40
C ALA A 32 9.97 -6.36 7.59
N LEU A 33 8.81 -5.92 8.08
CA LEU A 33 7.55 -6.01 7.35
C LEU A 33 7.61 -5.20 6.05
N MET A 34 8.09 -3.96 6.08
CA MET A 34 8.17 -3.15 4.87
C MET A 34 9.22 -3.69 3.88
N LEU A 35 10.30 -4.30 4.36
CA LEU A 35 11.23 -5.05 3.49
C LEU A 35 10.53 -6.24 2.81
N HIS A 36 9.70 -6.97 3.56
CA HIS A 36 8.92 -8.07 2.99
C HIS A 36 7.94 -7.59 1.91
N ILE A 37 7.23 -6.48 2.16
CA ILE A 37 6.35 -5.85 1.15
C ILE A 37 7.17 -5.41 -0.07
N TYR A 38 8.36 -4.84 0.13
CA TYR A 38 9.24 -4.45 -0.97
C TYR A 38 9.59 -5.66 -1.85
N HIS A 39 10.11 -6.74 -1.28
CA HIS A 39 10.46 -7.93 -2.06
C HIS A 39 9.28 -8.60 -2.75
N SER A 40 8.07 -8.49 -2.18
CA SER A 40 6.91 -9.22 -2.67
C SER A 40 6.08 -8.43 -3.69
N LEU A 41 6.08 -7.09 -3.61
CA LEU A 41 5.12 -6.24 -4.31
C LEU A 41 5.73 -5.02 -5.01
N ASN A 42 7.03 -4.74 -4.89
CA ASN A 42 7.62 -3.48 -5.38
C ASN A 42 7.39 -3.23 -6.89
N GLU A 43 7.53 -4.25 -7.74
CA GLU A 43 7.31 -4.09 -9.19
C GLU A 43 5.86 -3.73 -9.52
N GLU A 44 4.89 -4.37 -8.86
CA GLU A 44 3.47 -4.12 -9.07
C GLU A 44 3.05 -2.77 -8.48
N ILE A 45 3.56 -2.42 -7.31
CA ILE A 45 3.36 -1.10 -6.69
C ILE A 45 3.92 -0.01 -7.62
N ALA A 46 5.15 -0.18 -8.11
CA ALA A 46 5.78 0.77 -9.02
C ALA A 46 4.97 0.94 -10.32
N SER A 47 4.50 -0.17 -10.91
CA SER A 47 3.67 -0.14 -12.11
C SER A 47 2.32 0.55 -11.86
N ALA A 48 1.67 0.28 -10.72
CA ALA A 48 0.37 0.86 -10.40
C ALA A 48 0.42 2.38 -10.19
N VAL A 49 1.50 2.89 -9.61
CA VAL A 49 1.65 4.34 -9.33
C VAL A 49 2.32 5.11 -10.47
N GLU A 50 2.83 4.42 -11.50
CA GLU A 50 3.53 5.05 -12.63
C GLU A 50 2.65 6.13 -13.29
N GLY A 51 3.22 7.32 -13.48
CA GLY A 51 2.52 8.45 -14.08
C GLY A 51 1.47 9.10 -13.17
N THR A 52 1.40 8.75 -11.88
CA THR A 52 0.50 9.36 -10.90
C THR A 52 1.24 10.20 -9.85
N GLU A 53 0.50 10.96 -9.07
CA GLU A 53 1.00 11.78 -7.97
C GLU A 53 1.20 10.96 -6.67
N ILE A 54 0.82 9.68 -6.68
CA ILE A 54 0.87 8.80 -5.51
C ILE A 54 2.28 8.20 -5.40
N PRO A 55 2.98 8.37 -4.27
CA PRO A 55 4.28 7.77 -4.07
C PRO A 55 4.15 6.27 -3.75
N ALA A 56 5.10 5.46 -4.22
CA ALA A 56 5.12 4.01 -4.00
C ALA A 56 5.12 3.66 -2.50
N GLU A 57 5.83 4.45 -1.69
CA GLU A 57 5.87 4.27 -0.23
C GLU A 57 4.51 4.48 0.44
N TYR A 58 3.66 5.37 -0.07
CA TYR A 58 2.30 5.54 0.46
C TYR A 58 1.45 4.30 0.15
N LEU A 59 1.47 3.83 -1.10
CA LEU A 59 0.70 2.65 -1.48
C LEU A 59 1.17 1.41 -0.73
N ALA A 60 2.50 1.21 -0.59
CA ALA A 60 3.05 0.11 0.20
C ALA A 60 2.65 0.16 1.68
N ALA A 61 2.72 1.34 2.30
CA ALA A 61 2.31 1.54 3.68
C ALA A 61 0.81 1.26 3.85
N LEU A 62 -0.03 1.70 2.91
CA LEU A 62 -1.46 1.40 2.92
C LEU A 62 -1.72 -0.10 2.83
N ILE A 63 -1.08 -0.80 1.90
CA ILE A 63 -1.21 -2.26 1.74
C ILE A 63 -0.91 -2.99 3.05
N SER A 64 0.17 -2.59 3.72
CA SER A 64 0.59 -3.21 4.98
C SER A 64 -0.38 -2.99 6.14
N LEU A 65 -1.24 -1.96 6.06
CA LEU A 65 -2.23 -1.62 7.08
C LEU A 65 -3.57 -2.32 6.83
N GLU A 66 -3.95 -2.45 5.56
CA GLU A 66 -5.29 -2.87 5.14
C GLU A 66 -5.43 -4.39 4.99
N SER A 67 -4.46 -5.03 4.34
CA SER A 67 -4.52 -6.47 4.11
C SER A 67 -4.09 -7.27 5.36
N HIS A 68 -4.78 -8.38 5.59
CA HIS A 68 -4.43 -9.32 6.65
C HIS A 68 -4.25 -10.76 6.12
N PRO A 69 -3.08 -11.41 6.35
CA PRO A 69 -1.82 -10.77 6.79
C PRO A 69 -1.38 -9.67 5.81
N ALA A 70 -0.46 -8.80 6.24
CA ALA A 70 0.02 -7.70 5.40
C ALA A 70 0.63 -8.23 4.09
N GLY A 71 0.16 -7.72 2.95
CA GLY A 71 0.51 -8.20 1.61
C GLY A 71 -0.40 -9.32 1.08
N ASN A 72 -1.45 -9.71 1.81
CA ASN A 72 -2.38 -10.75 1.37
C ASN A 72 -3.34 -10.25 0.28
N ARG A 73 -3.17 -10.76 -0.95
CA ARG A 73 -4.01 -10.45 -2.11
C ARG A 73 -5.44 -10.96 -1.97
N ASP A 74 -5.64 -12.02 -1.20
CA ASP A 74 -6.95 -12.66 -1.02
C ASP A 74 -7.71 -12.10 0.19
N SER A 75 -7.22 -11.02 0.81
CA SER A 75 -7.84 -10.44 1.98
C SER A 75 -9.24 -9.91 1.65
N GLN A 76 -10.23 -10.33 2.44
CA GLN A 76 -11.63 -9.92 2.27
C GLN A 76 -12.27 -9.68 3.63
N ARG A 77 -13.14 -8.66 3.71
CA ARG A 77 -13.89 -8.37 4.92
C ARG A 77 -15.30 -7.91 4.58
N PHE A 78 -16.29 -8.70 5.01
CA PHE A 78 -17.68 -8.31 4.92
C PHE A 78 -18.01 -7.25 5.97
N GLU A 79 -18.74 -6.20 5.58
CA GLU A 79 -19.18 -5.11 6.45
C GLU A 79 -20.71 -5.14 6.60
N PRO A 80 -21.25 -5.74 7.68
CA PRO A 80 -22.70 -5.89 7.85
C PRO A 80 -23.47 -4.57 7.79
N GLY A 81 -22.91 -3.50 8.35
CA GLY A 81 -23.54 -2.17 8.30
C GLY A 81 -23.61 -1.60 6.88
N VAL A 82 -22.64 -1.90 6.01
CA VAL A 82 -22.70 -1.50 4.60
C VAL A 82 -23.74 -2.33 3.86
N TYR A 83 -23.84 -3.62 4.17
CA TYR A 83 -24.85 -4.50 3.59
C TYR A 83 -26.27 -4.01 3.90
N GLU A 84 -26.57 -3.73 5.16
CA GLU A 84 -27.87 -3.17 5.58
C GLU A 84 -28.19 -1.87 4.83
N ARG A 85 -27.22 -0.95 4.73
CA ARG A 85 -27.41 0.32 4.00
C ARG A 85 -27.65 0.13 2.50
N LEU A 86 -27.05 -0.87 1.88
CA LEU A 86 -27.30 -1.21 0.48
C LEU A 86 -28.68 -1.86 0.29
N LEU A 87 -29.14 -2.68 1.24
CA LEU A 87 -30.50 -3.22 1.23
C LEU A 87 -31.54 -2.11 1.40
N ASP A 88 -31.31 -1.15 2.29
CA ASP A 88 -32.18 0.01 2.47
C ASP A 88 -32.28 0.84 1.18
N LEU A 89 -31.15 1.08 0.50
CA LEU A 89 -31.13 1.73 -0.81
C LEU A 89 -31.93 0.94 -1.86
N LYS A 90 -31.75 -0.38 -1.90
CA LYS A 90 -32.44 -1.27 -2.85
C LYS A 90 -33.95 -1.27 -2.62
N TYR A 91 -34.40 -1.62 -1.42
CA TYR A 91 -35.81 -1.88 -1.12
C TYR A 91 -36.60 -0.62 -0.79
N SER A 92 -36.03 0.27 0.02
CA SER A 92 -36.72 1.47 0.53
C SER A 92 -36.35 2.74 -0.24
N GLY A 93 -35.24 2.72 -0.98
CA GLY A 93 -34.74 3.90 -1.68
C GLY A 93 -34.01 4.90 -0.78
N GLU A 94 -33.66 4.50 0.45
CA GLU A 94 -32.91 5.34 1.38
C GLU A 94 -31.50 5.62 0.81
N PRO A 95 -31.09 6.89 0.71
CA PRO A 95 -29.80 7.23 0.11
C PRO A 95 -28.61 6.59 0.83
N PHE A 96 -27.66 6.09 0.05
CA PHE A 96 -26.35 5.63 0.54
C PHE A 96 -25.22 6.14 -0.36
N GLY A 97 -24.42 7.06 0.18
CA GLY A 97 -23.37 7.74 -0.57
C GLY A 97 -23.92 8.41 -1.85
N TYR A 98 -23.18 8.26 -2.94
CA TYR A 98 -23.59 8.73 -4.28
C TYR A 98 -24.04 7.57 -5.18
N ILE A 99 -24.53 6.46 -4.61
CA ILE A 99 -24.93 5.28 -5.39
C ILE A 99 -26.38 5.48 -5.85
N PRO A 100 -26.64 5.56 -7.17
CA PRO A 100 -28.00 5.61 -7.69
C PRO A 100 -28.73 4.30 -7.42
N ARG A 101 -29.99 4.35 -6.95
CA ARG A 101 -30.80 3.16 -6.66
C ARG A 101 -30.91 2.20 -7.86
N ASN A 102 -30.98 2.72 -9.08
CA ASN A 102 -31.08 1.91 -10.29
C ASN A 102 -29.84 1.04 -10.56
N GLN A 103 -28.71 1.28 -9.91
CA GLN A 103 -27.54 0.40 -9.98
C GLN A 103 -27.65 -0.82 -9.06
N VAL A 104 -28.54 -0.80 -8.06
CA VAL A 104 -28.65 -1.86 -7.04
C VAL A 104 -30.02 -2.52 -6.96
N GLN A 105 -31.08 -1.87 -7.43
CA GLN A 105 -32.47 -2.32 -7.23
C GLN A 105 -32.75 -3.73 -7.79
N ASP A 106 -32.09 -4.10 -8.89
CA ASP A 106 -32.30 -5.36 -9.60
C ASP A 106 -31.22 -6.43 -9.26
N LEU A 107 -30.28 -6.11 -8.36
CA LEU A 107 -29.22 -7.04 -7.96
C LEU A 107 -29.74 -8.10 -6.98
N SER A 108 -29.22 -9.32 -7.04
CA SER A 108 -29.47 -10.33 -6.02
C SER A 108 -28.85 -9.93 -4.67
N ASP A 109 -29.39 -10.44 -3.58
CA ASP A 109 -28.84 -10.18 -2.23
C ASP A 109 -27.40 -10.69 -2.10
N ASP A 110 -27.05 -11.80 -2.77
CA ASP A 110 -25.66 -12.27 -2.88
C ASP A 110 -24.75 -11.23 -3.53
N LYS A 111 -25.25 -10.51 -4.56
CA LYS A 111 -24.47 -9.45 -5.20
C LYS A 111 -24.36 -8.23 -4.29
N ILE A 112 -25.42 -7.88 -3.55
CA ILE A 112 -25.36 -6.84 -2.51
C ILE A 112 -24.33 -7.20 -1.43
N HIS A 113 -24.25 -8.47 -1.02
CA HIS A 113 -23.26 -8.96 -0.07
C HIS A 113 -21.83 -8.79 -0.61
N GLN A 114 -21.60 -9.08 -1.90
CA GLN A 114 -20.29 -8.83 -2.51
C GLN A 114 -19.95 -7.33 -2.55
N LEU A 115 -20.92 -6.45 -2.86
CA LEU A 115 -20.70 -5.00 -2.82
C LEU A 115 -20.41 -4.48 -1.40
N ALA A 116 -20.92 -5.16 -0.37
CA ALA A 116 -20.65 -4.86 1.03
C ALA A 116 -19.36 -5.49 1.58
N THR A 117 -18.51 -6.07 0.73
CA THR A 117 -17.23 -6.67 1.12
C THR A 117 -16.07 -5.80 0.63
N SER A 118 -15.03 -5.57 1.44
CA SER A 118 -13.76 -5.02 0.99
C SER A 118 -12.83 -6.09 0.44
N TYR A 119 -12.00 -5.74 -0.55
CA TYR A 119 -11.17 -6.70 -1.28
C TYR A 119 -9.70 -6.28 -1.37
N GLY A 120 -8.83 -7.29 -1.35
CA GLY A 120 -7.46 -7.20 -1.81
C GLY A 120 -6.50 -6.48 -0.88
N LEU A 121 -5.37 -6.08 -1.46
CA LEU A 121 -4.21 -5.51 -0.77
C LEU A 121 -4.55 -4.21 -0.03
N THR A 122 -5.49 -3.42 -0.56
CA THR A 122 -5.87 -2.11 -0.01
C THR A 122 -7.29 -2.08 0.58
N GLN A 123 -8.00 -3.22 0.60
CA GLN A 123 -9.35 -3.33 1.15
C GLN A 123 -10.35 -2.30 0.57
N ILE A 124 -10.36 -2.12 -0.75
CA ILE A 124 -11.39 -1.29 -1.41
C ILE A 124 -12.75 -1.95 -1.26
N MET A 125 -13.74 -1.21 -0.78
CA MET A 125 -15.12 -1.69 -0.68
C MET A 125 -15.71 -1.99 -2.04
N GLY A 126 -16.36 -3.15 -2.18
CA GLY A 126 -16.90 -3.66 -3.44
C GLY A 126 -17.85 -2.70 -4.13
N TYR A 127 -18.67 -1.96 -3.39
CA TYR A 127 -19.62 -0.99 -3.96
C TYR A 127 -18.94 0.16 -4.72
N HIS A 128 -17.66 0.45 -4.48
CA HIS A 128 -16.94 1.46 -5.27
C HIS A 128 -16.77 1.05 -6.73
N CYS A 129 -16.87 -0.24 -7.06
CA CYS A 129 -16.82 -0.70 -8.45
C CYS A 129 -17.92 -0.06 -9.31
N LEU A 130 -19.07 0.27 -8.70
CA LEU A 130 -20.21 0.91 -9.36
C LEU A 130 -19.91 2.33 -9.87
N GLN A 131 -19.00 3.03 -9.19
CA GLN A 131 -18.58 4.39 -9.54
C GLN A 131 -17.34 4.37 -10.43
N LEU A 132 -16.40 3.48 -10.14
CA LEU A 132 -15.15 3.31 -10.91
C LEU A 132 -15.39 2.70 -12.30
N GLY A 133 -16.53 2.06 -12.51
CA GLY A 133 -16.83 1.36 -13.77
C GLY A 133 -16.06 0.05 -13.92
N CYS A 134 -15.63 -0.57 -12.81
CA CYS A 134 -14.98 -1.87 -12.78
C CYS A 134 -15.89 -2.95 -12.20
N SER A 135 -15.47 -4.21 -12.27
CA SER A 135 -16.13 -5.34 -11.63
C SER A 135 -15.55 -5.63 -10.25
N ILE A 136 -16.24 -6.47 -9.48
CA ILE A 136 -15.73 -7.00 -8.21
C ILE A 136 -14.53 -7.94 -8.45
N ASP A 137 -14.51 -8.64 -9.58
CA ASP A 137 -13.39 -9.52 -9.92
C ASP A 137 -12.13 -8.70 -10.23
N ASP A 138 -12.27 -7.50 -10.81
CA ASP A 138 -11.14 -6.58 -10.97
C ASP A 138 -10.56 -6.12 -9.63
N LEU A 139 -11.42 -5.92 -8.61
CA LEU A 139 -10.98 -5.57 -7.25
C LEU A 139 -10.31 -6.75 -6.52
N LYS A 140 -10.48 -7.98 -7.00
CA LYS A 140 -9.87 -9.19 -6.43
C LYS A 140 -8.65 -9.67 -7.22
N GLY A 141 -8.59 -9.30 -8.49
CA GLY A 141 -7.67 -9.86 -9.47
C GLY A 141 -6.36 -9.09 -9.61
N GLU A 142 -5.68 -9.37 -10.73
CA GLU A 142 -4.37 -8.81 -11.07
C GLU A 142 -4.37 -7.27 -11.22
N PHE A 143 -5.53 -6.67 -11.50
CA PHE A 143 -5.68 -5.23 -11.67
C PHE A 143 -6.04 -4.50 -10.37
N HIS A 144 -6.02 -5.18 -9.22
CA HIS A 144 -6.43 -4.59 -7.93
C HIS A 144 -5.72 -3.26 -7.64
N LEU A 145 -4.38 -3.19 -7.76
CA LEU A 145 -3.64 -1.97 -7.43
C LEU A 145 -3.91 -0.82 -8.42
N MET A 146 -4.18 -1.12 -9.69
CA MET A 146 -4.59 -0.11 -10.67
C MET A 146 -5.93 0.54 -10.26
N TRP A 147 -6.92 -0.28 -9.88
CA TRP A 147 -8.22 0.22 -9.41
C TRP A 147 -8.14 0.90 -8.05
N ALA A 148 -7.28 0.42 -7.15
CA ALA A 148 -7.02 1.09 -5.88
C ALA A 148 -6.42 2.49 -6.11
N VAL A 149 -5.45 2.62 -7.03
CA VAL A 149 -4.88 3.92 -7.41
C VAL A 149 -5.94 4.84 -8.02
N ALA A 150 -6.78 4.33 -8.92
CA ALA A 150 -7.88 5.12 -9.49
C ALA A 150 -8.84 5.64 -8.40
N TYR A 151 -9.22 4.78 -7.46
CA TYR A 151 -10.04 5.15 -6.30
C TYR A 151 -9.34 6.21 -5.42
N ILE A 152 -8.07 5.99 -5.06
CA ILE A 152 -7.29 6.91 -4.25
C ILE A 152 -7.20 8.29 -4.92
N ARG A 153 -7.00 8.37 -6.24
CA ARG A 153 -6.94 9.66 -6.96
C ARG A 153 -8.28 10.38 -6.95
N GLU A 154 -9.36 9.66 -7.23
CA GLU A 154 -10.71 10.22 -7.27
C GLU A 154 -11.12 10.79 -5.90
N HIS A 155 -10.79 10.07 -4.82
CA HIS A 155 -11.26 10.45 -3.48
C HIS A 155 -10.26 11.30 -2.69
N TYR A 156 -8.95 11.13 -2.89
CA TYR A 156 -7.89 11.73 -2.04
C TYR A 156 -7.05 12.74 -2.82
N GLY A 157 -7.29 12.93 -4.12
CA GLY A 157 -6.42 13.71 -5.02
C GLY A 157 -6.04 15.10 -4.50
N LYS A 158 -6.98 15.82 -3.87
CA LYS A 158 -6.69 17.11 -3.23
C LYS A 158 -5.64 16.99 -2.12
N LYS A 159 -5.76 15.99 -1.25
CA LYS A 159 -4.85 15.75 -0.12
C LYS A 159 -3.49 15.23 -0.58
N ILE A 160 -3.47 14.43 -1.64
CA ILE A 160 -2.24 14.00 -2.31
C ILE A 160 -1.48 15.20 -2.86
N ALA A 161 -2.17 16.13 -3.55
CA ALA A 161 -1.55 17.36 -4.07
C ALA A 161 -0.98 18.25 -2.95
N GLU A 162 -1.63 18.27 -1.79
CA GLU A 162 -1.16 18.97 -0.58
C GLU A 162 -0.04 18.22 0.17
N ARG A 163 0.27 16.97 -0.24
CA ARG A 163 1.15 16.03 0.49
C ARG A 163 0.70 15.79 1.95
N ASP A 164 -0.61 15.87 2.19
CA ASP A 164 -1.25 15.64 3.48
C ASP A 164 -1.55 14.14 3.64
N TRP A 165 -0.50 13.36 3.89
CA TRP A 165 -0.58 11.90 3.98
C TRP A 165 -1.38 11.42 5.19
N GLU A 166 -1.38 12.19 6.28
CA GLU A 166 -2.25 11.91 7.43
C GLU A 166 -3.72 11.93 7.03
N ALA A 167 -4.16 12.97 6.31
CA ALA A 167 -5.51 13.03 5.80
C ALA A 167 -5.79 11.89 4.81
N CYS A 168 -4.83 11.54 3.94
CA CYS A 168 -5.01 10.43 3.01
C CYS A 168 -5.27 9.10 3.74
N PHE A 169 -4.50 8.78 4.79
CA PHE A 169 -4.75 7.60 5.63
C PHE A 169 -6.11 7.66 6.35
N ARG A 170 -6.49 8.82 6.88
CA ARG A 170 -7.81 8.99 7.54
C ARG A 170 -8.95 8.82 6.54
N ILE A 171 -8.85 9.37 5.33
CA ILE A 171 -9.88 9.22 4.31
C ILE A 171 -10.01 7.76 3.92
N HIS A 172 -8.91 7.02 3.74
CA HIS A 172 -9.00 5.59 3.43
C HIS A 172 -9.74 4.81 4.51
N ASN A 173 -9.39 5.04 5.78
CA ASN A 173 -9.96 4.30 6.88
C ASN A 173 -11.41 4.71 7.24
N THR A 174 -11.78 5.98 7.02
CA THR A 174 -13.02 6.57 7.60
C THR A 174 -13.90 7.29 6.59
N GLY A 175 -13.43 7.47 5.36
CA GLY A 175 -14.05 8.32 4.33
C GLY A 175 -13.86 9.82 4.55
N ARG A 176 -13.15 10.27 5.60
CA ARG A 176 -13.00 11.69 5.95
C ARG A 176 -11.58 12.07 6.37
N ALA A 177 -11.14 13.26 5.98
CA ALA A 177 -9.83 13.79 6.35
C ALA A 177 -9.69 14.09 7.86
N ASP A 178 -10.77 14.45 8.52
CA ASP A 178 -10.84 14.73 9.96
C ASP A 178 -11.39 13.53 10.76
N GLY A 179 -11.53 12.37 10.12
CA GLY A 179 -12.09 11.18 10.74
C GLY A 179 -11.19 10.59 11.82
N THR A 180 -11.83 9.99 12.83
CA THR A 180 -11.15 9.23 13.87
C THR A 180 -11.05 7.77 13.42
N THR A 181 -9.82 7.31 13.25
CA THR A 181 -9.55 5.90 12.90
C THR A 181 -9.88 4.98 14.08
N SER A 182 -10.37 3.77 13.80
CA SER A 182 -10.70 2.79 14.85
C SER A 182 -9.47 2.42 15.68
N ARG A 183 -8.32 2.28 15.01
CA ARG A 183 -7.00 2.14 15.61
C ARG A 183 -6.32 3.49 15.74
N LYS A 184 -5.93 3.85 16.96
CA LYS A 184 -5.28 5.13 17.27
C LYS A 184 -3.91 5.31 16.60
N ASP A 185 -3.20 4.20 16.39
CA ASP A 185 -1.86 4.16 15.80
C ASP A 185 -1.87 4.03 14.26
N TYR A 186 -3.04 4.00 13.62
CA TYR A 186 -3.17 3.71 12.18
C TYR A 186 -2.38 4.71 11.33
N VAL A 187 -2.58 6.01 11.58
CA VAL A 187 -1.92 7.08 10.82
C VAL A 187 -0.42 7.12 11.11
N GLU A 188 -0.04 7.05 12.39
CA GLU A 188 1.37 7.05 12.82
C GLU A 188 2.14 5.89 12.19
N ARG A 189 1.57 4.68 12.19
CA ARG A 189 2.18 3.51 11.54
C ARG A 189 2.23 3.66 10.04
N GLY A 190 1.20 4.22 9.40
CA GLY A 190 1.21 4.51 7.98
C GLY A 190 2.39 5.39 7.58
N LEU A 191 2.55 6.53 8.26
CA LEU A 191 3.68 7.44 8.02
C LEU A 191 5.03 6.77 8.28
N LYS A 192 5.16 6.03 9.39
CA LYS A 192 6.42 5.36 9.72
C LYS A 192 6.80 4.29 8.69
N ARG A 193 5.81 3.59 8.16
CA ARG A 193 6.01 2.56 7.13
C ARG A 193 6.34 3.16 5.77
N MET A 194 5.87 4.37 5.47
CA MET A 194 6.35 5.10 4.30
C MET A 194 7.86 5.34 4.39
N GLU A 195 8.37 5.78 5.55
CA GLU A 195 9.81 5.98 5.76
C GLU A 195 10.61 4.68 5.56
N TYR A 196 10.15 3.57 6.15
CA TYR A 196 10.83 2.29 5.98
C TYR A 196 10.80 1.79 4.53
N TYR A 197 9.66 1.91 3.85
CA TYR A 197 9.59 1.50 2.45
C TYR A 197 10.49 2.36 1.56
N HIS A 198 10.51 3.68 1.79
CA HIS A 198 11.41 4.59 1.10
C HIS A 198 12.89 4.20 1.28
N LYS A 199 13.30 3.88 2.51
CA LYS A 199 14.64 3.33 2.79
C LYS A 199 14.94 2.07 1.97
N TRP A 200 13.98 1.16 1.82
CA TRP A 200 14.18 -0.06 1.04
C TRP A 200 14.19 0.17 -0.46
N MET A 201 13.49 1.18 -0.97
CA MET A 201 13.63 1.62 -2.35
C MET A 201 15.04 2.15 -2.64
N GLU A 202 15.60 3.01 -1.76
CA GLU A 202 16.97 3.53 -1.92
C GLU A 202 18.02 2.41 -1.90
N LYS A 203 17.79 1.39 -1.08
CA LYS A 203 18.67 0.22 -0.96
C LYS A 203 18.38 -0.86 -1.99
N GLN A 204 17.36 -0.70 -2.82
CA GLN A 204 16.86 -1.72 -3.74
C GLN A 204 16.56 -3.07 -3.04
N GLY A 205 16.13 -3.03 -1.78
CA GLY A 205 15.95 -4.21 -0.94
C GLY A 205 17.26 -4.91 -0.52
N SER A 206 18.42 -4.31 -0.78
CA SER A 206 19.70 -4.85 -0.31
C SER A 206 19.82 -4.73 1.19
N VAL A 207 20.08 -5.86 1.83
CA VAL A 207 20.53 -5.94 3.22
C VAL A 207 22.07 -5.94 3.35
N LEU A 208 22.77 -5.90 2.21
CA LEU A 208 24.23 -5.88 2.08
C LEU A 208 24.77 -4.49 1.74
#